data_AF-A0A967C6L3-F1
#
_entry.id   AF-A0A967C6L3-F1
#
_cell.length_a   1.000
_cell.length_b   1.000
_cell.length_c   1.000
_cell.angle_alpha   90.00
_cell.angle_beta   90.00
_cell.angle_gamma   90.00
#
_symmetry.space_group_name_H-M   'P 1'
#
loop_
_entity.id
_entity.type
_entity.pdbx_description
1 polymer ?
#
loop_
_entity_poly.entity_id
_entity_poly.type
_entity_poly.pdbx_seq_one_letter_code
_entity_poly.pdbx_strand_id
1 'polypeptide(L)'
;SSYSAWAHGAAPQPSQADDGRDIDAQSQEGSGPEATSNGTIAAETGGSRRSWPAAGPLAGFPRGAGPGEALHRILERIDYQQPAHGPATAIVVEQELERAGLDASQQPPLLDGLEQLRLTPLGGPLGRFRLADLPVPQRLNEMNFDLPLAVASEPPDALVRASGLARVFQRHPGGLFGSRYAERLAQLQVASRGFLTGSIDLVFRCGERWWVADWKSNWLGERDEQGQPLACGPAHYGQTAMVELMAANHYPLQAHLYLVALHRYLRWRLPGYEPERHLGGYAYVFLRGAPGRLDLEEPQAAVPGMLVEQPPLQRLLALDALLREGQP
;
A
#
# COMPACT_ATOMS: atom_id res chain seq x y z
N SER A 1 -1.42 6.64 -19.50
CA SER A 1 -2.33 5.85 -18.64
C SER A 1 -1.93 6.04 -17.18
N SER A 2 -2.85 5.86 -16.24
CA SER A 2 -2.56 5.78 -14.80
C SER A 2 -2.75 4.34 -14.31
N TYR A 3 -2.26 4.03 -13.11
CA TYR A 3 -2.50 2.72 -12.48
C TYR A 3 -4.01 2.45 -12.28
N SER A 4 -4.77 3.42 -11.79
CA SER A 4 -6.20 3.27 -11.53
C SER A 4 -6.99 2.93 -12.81
N ALA A 5 -6.57 3.49 -13.96
CA ALA A 5 -7.15 3.13 -15.25
C ALA A 5 -6.93 1.65 -15.62
N TRP A 6 -5.81 1.06 -15.20
CA TRP A 6 -5.53 -0.37 -15.42
C TRP A 6 -6.29 -1.27 -14.45
N ALA A 7 -6.40 -0.87 -13.19
CA ALA A 7 -7.03 -1.67 -12.14
C ALA A 7 -8.57 -1.65 -12.20
N HIS A 8 -9.19 -0.54 -12.62
CA HIS A 8 -10.64 -0.34 -12.51
C HIS A 8 -11.36 -0.10 -13.84
N GLY A 9 -10.66 -0.24 -14.98
CA GLY A 9 -11.16 0.18 -16.30
C GLY A 9 -12.41 -0.53 -16.87
N ALA A 10 -13.00 -1.54 -16.21
CA ALA A 10 -14.21 -2.21 -16.72
C ALA A 10 -14.98 -3.15 -15.74
N ALA A 11 -14.86 -3.01 -14.40
CA ALA A 11 -15.56 -3.91 -13.47
C ALA A 11 -16.16 -3.18 -12.26
N PRO A 12 -17.35 -3.58 -11.75
CA PRO A 12 -17.92 -3.01 -10.53
C PRO A 12 -17.02 -3.31 -9.33
N GLN A 13 -16.83 -2.29 -8.48
CA GLN A 13 -16.00 -2.39 -7.28
C GLN A 13 -16.52 -3.49 -6.34
N PRO A 14 -15.63 -4.29 -5.72
CA PRO A 14 -16.04 -5.20 -4.65
C PRO A 14 -16.51 -4.39 -3.43
N SER A 15 -17.80 -4.46 -3.15
CA SER A 15 -18.44 -3.82 -1.99
C SER A 15 -18.10 -4.58 -0.72
N GLN A 16 -17.17 -4.04 0.08
CA GLN A 16 -17.09 -4.27 1.54
C GLN A 16 -16.01 -3.39 2.22
N ALA A 17 -15.01 -2.92 1.47
CA ALA A 17 -14.11 -1.85 1.93
C ALA A 17 -14.70 -0.49 1.54
N ASP A 18 -14.78 0.43 2.50
CA ASP A 18 -15.20 1.81 2.25
C ASP A 18 -13.95 2.61 1.85
N ASP A 19 -13.88 3.04 0.59
CA ASP A 19 -12.66 3.51 -0.07
C ASP A 19 -12.13 4.81 0.54
N GLY A 20 -11.00 4.72 1.25
CA GLY A 20 -10.06 5.84 1.41
C GLY A 20 -9.18 5.92 0.17
N ARG A 21 -8.82 7.14 -0.28
CA ARG A 21 -8.07 7.48 -1.52
C ARG A 21 -7.73 6.30 -2.46
N ASP A 22 -8.70 5.91 -3.30
CA ASP A 22 -8.51 4.91 -4.36
C ASP A 22 -9.08 5.35 -5.73
N ILE A 23 -9.34 6.64 -5.94
CA ILE A 23 -9.84 7.14 -7.24
C ILE A 23 -9.17 8.45 -7.64
N ASP A 24 -8.03 8.37 -8.32
CA ASP A 24 -7.62 9.43 -9.23
C ASP A 24 -8.43 9.30 -10.54
N ALA A 25 -9.67 9.80 -10.48
CA ALA A 25 -10.47 10.37 -11.58
C ALA A 25 -11.90 10.56 -11.09
N GLN A 26 -12.47 11.73 -11.37
CA GLN A 26 -13.78 12.16 -10.93
C GLN A 26 -14.92 11.17 -11.27
N SER A 27 -15.90 11.11 -10.34
CA SER A 27 -17.36 11.04 -10.53
C SER A 27 -18.15 9.74 -10.25
N GLN A 28 -19.13 9.96 -9.34
CA GLN A 28 -20.52 9.51 -9.21
C GLN A 28 -20.91 8.12 -8.68
N GLU A 29 -21.78 8.21 -7.66
CA GLU A 29 -22.43 7.17 -6.86
C GLU A 29 -23.37 6.26 -7.67
N GLY A 30 -23.40 4.98 -7.28
CA GLY A 30 -24.40 4.01 -7.72
C GLY A 30 -24.56 2.91 -6.68
N SER A 31 -25.79 2.69 -6.24
CA SER A 31 -26.21 1.84 -5.10
C SER A 31 -26.59 0.39 -5.48
N GLY A 32 -26.26 -0.56 -4.59
CA GLY A 32 -26.90 -1.89 -4.40
C GLY A 32 -26.11 -3.11 -4.92
N PRO A 33 -26.48 -4.39 -4.62
CA PRO A 33 -27.37 -4.94 -3.59
C PRO A 33 -26.72 -6.03 -2.68
N GLU A 34 -27.51 -6.60 -1.75
CA GLU A 34 -27.18 -7.60 -0.71
C GLU A 34 -26.76 -9.00 -1.23
N ALA A 35 -25.88 -9.69 -0.49
CA ALA A 35 -25.74 -11.15 -0.57
C ALA A 35 -25.32 -11.81 0.76
N THR A 36 -25.97 -12.94 1.01
CA THR A 36 -26.09 -13.81 2.20
C THR A 36 -24.81 -14.48 2.72
N SER A 37 -24.82 -14.71 4.03
CA SER A 37 -23.84 -15.43 4.85
C SER A 37 -23.93 -16.97 4.76
N ASN A 38 -22.79 -17.65 4.94
CA ASN A 38 -22.59 -18.78 5.87
C ASN A 38 -21.23 -19.48 5.66
N GLY A 39 -20.51 -19.79 6.75
CA GLY A 39 -19.35 -20.70 6.70
C GLY A 39 -18.44 -20.67 7.93
N THR A 40 -18.81 -21.44 8.95
CA THR A 40 -18.18 -21.67 10.25
C THR A 40 -16.65 -21.89 10.25
N ILE A 41 -15.96 -21.23 11.18
CA ILE A 41 -14.53 -21.33 11.47
C ILE A 41 -14.24 -22.56 12.35
N ALA A 42 -13.34 -23.44 11.92
CA ALA A 42 -12.73 -24.47 12.76
C ALA A 42 -11.50 -23.89 13.48
N ALA A 43 -11.49 -24.04 14.80
CA ALA A 43 -10.48 -23.52 15.70
C ALA A 43 -9.17 -24.36 15.65
N GLU A 44 -8.05 -23.70 15.44
CA GLU A 44 -6.72 -24.24 15.73
C GLU A 44 -6.18 -23.68 17.04
N THR A 45 -5.71 -24.59 17.89
CA THR A 45 -5.22 -24.40 19.25
C THR A 45 -3.70 -24.17 19.27
N GLY A 46 -3.21 -23.47 20.32
CA GLY A 46 -1.87 -23.76 20.87
C GLY A 46 -0.75 -22.74 20.61
N GLY A 47 -0.88 -21.54 21.18
CA GLY A 47 0.20 -20.58 21.37
C GLY A 47 -0.42 -19.32 21.96
N SER A 48 0.23 -18.68 22.95
CA SER A 48 -0.23 -17.38 23.49
C SER A 48 -0.20 -16.34 22.36
N ARG A 49 -1.25 -16.30 21.53
CA ARG A 49 -1.40 -15.32 20.46
C ARG A 49 -1.57 -13.97 21.14
N ARG A 50 -0.62 -13.08 20.92
CA ARG A 50 -0.74 -11.67 21.31
C ARG A 50 -2.10 -11.18 20.81
N SER A 51 -2.98 -10.83 21.75
CA SER A 51 -4.29 -10.28 21.43
C SER A 51 -4.12 -8.83 21.00
N TRP A 52 -4.64 -8.48 19.83
CA TRP A 52 -4.55 -7.14 19.29
C TRP A 52 -5.78 -6.32 19.70
N PRO A 53 -5.63 -5.00 19.95
CA PRO A 53 -6.78 -4.14 20.23
C PRO A 53 -7.78 -4.14 19.07
N ALA A 54 -9.07 -4.28 19.39
CA ALA A 54 -10.16 -4.17 18.42
C ALA A 54 -10.36 -2.72 17.93
N ALA A 55 -10.05 -1.73 18.78
CA ALA A 55 -10.12 -0.32 18.44
C ALA A 55 -8.73 0.33 18.48
N GLY A 56 -8.46 1.21 17.50
CA GLY A 56 -7.29 2.09 17.46
C GLY A 56 -7.69 3.57 17.44
N PRO A 57 -6.73 4.51 17.59
CA PRO A 57 -7.02 5.94 17.59
C PRO A 57 -7.70 6.43 16.30
N LEU A 58 -7.31 5.86 15.15
CA LEU A 58 -7.89 6.19 13.85
C LEU A 58 -9.18 5.40 13.52
N ALA A 59 -9.78 4.71 14.49
CA ALA A 59 -11.01 3.93 14.26
C ALA A 59 -12.14 4.80 13.69
N GLY A 60 -12.37 5.95 14.33
CA GLY A 60 -13.43 6.90 14.00
C GLY A 60 -13.03 7.98 13.00
N PHE A 61 -11.78 8.01 12.54
CA PHE A 61 -11.33 9.02 11.58
C PHE A 61 -12.17 8.91 10.29
N PRO A 62 -12.66 10.03 9.73
CA PRO A 62 -13.52 10.01 8.54
C PRO A 62 -12.94 9.19 7.39
N ARG A 63 -13.83 8.59 6.60
CA ARG A 63 -13.51 7.74 5.44
C ARG A 63 -13.71 8.54 4.15
N GLY A 64 -13.20 8.04 3.03
CA GLY A 64 -13.29 8.71 1.74
C GLY A 64 -11.98 9.34 1.25
N ALA A 65 -12.00 9.81 0.01
CA ALA A 65 -10.84 10.38 -0.67
C ALA A 65 -10.26 11.62 0.03
N GLY A 66 -11.11 12.58 0.45
CA GLY A 66 -10.67 13.82 1.09
C GLY A 66 -9.90 13.60 2.41
N PRO A 67 -10.50 12.89 3.40
CA PRO A 67 -9.79 12.54 4.63
C PRO A 67 -8.55 11.68 4.39
N GLY A 68 -8.61 10.75 3.44
CA GLY A 68 -7.45 9.95 3.03
C GLY A 68 -6.31 10.85 2.53
N GLU A 69 -6.59 11.77 1.62
CA GLU A 69 -5.57 12.69 1.08
C GLU A 69 -4.96 13.59 2.17
N ALA A 70 -5.75 14.02 3.16
CA ALA A 70 -5.24 14.74 4.32
C ALA A 70 -4.19 13.94 5.09
N LEU A 71 -4.43 12.64 5.31
CA LEU A 71 -3.45 11.76 5.95
C LEU A 71 -2.14 11.65 5.16
N HIS A 72 -2.21 11.54 3.83
CA HIS A 72 -1.00 11.48 3.00
C HIS A 72 -0.19 12.78 3.10
N ARG A 73 -0.86 13.95 2.98
CA ARG A 73 -0.20 15.26 3.09
C ARG A 73 0.42 15.51 4.47
N ILE A 74 -0.22 15.02 5.53
CA ILE A 74 0.38 15.05 6.86
C ILE A 74 1.66 14.21 6.87
N LEU A 75 1.60 12.96 6.40
CA LEU A 75 2.74 12.04 6.40
C LEU A 75 3.90 12.52 5.52
N GLU A 76 3.62 13.27 4.47
CA GLU A 76 4.61 13.93 3.61
C GLU A 76 5.38 15.04 4.35
N ARG A 77 4.71 15.77 5.26
CA ARG A 77 5.23 17.00 5.88
C ARG A 77 5.89 16.79 7.23
N ILE A 78 5.50 15.75 7.99
CA ILE A 78 6.00 15.54 9.36
C ILE A 78 7.39 14.90 9.38
N ASP A 79 8.19 15.23 10.40
CA ASP A 79 9.45 14.54 10.70
C ASP A 79 9.16 13.32 11.60
N TYR A 80 9.40 12.11 11.08
CA TYR A 80 9.13 10.87 11.81
C TYR A 80 10.07 10.68 13.02
N GLN A 81 11.19 11.39 13.08
CA GLN A 81 12.09 11.31 14.24
C GLN A 81 11.56 12.11 15.45
N GLN A 82 10.62 13.03 15.23
CA GLN A 82 9.98 13.80 16.30
C GLN A 82 8.72 13.10 16.80
N PRO A 83 8.40 13.18 18.11
CA PRO A 83 7.11 12.72 18.63
C PRO A 83 5.94 13.40 17.91
N ALA A 84 4.89 12.65 17.61
CA ALA A 84 3.73 13.20 16.89
C ALA A 84 3.00 14.28 17.70
N HIS A 85 3.03 14.21 19.03
CA HIS A 85 2.48 15.26 19.92
C HIS A 85 3.33 16.54 19.98
N GLY A 86 4.43 16.63 19.23
CA GLY A 86 5.25 17.84 19.16
C GLY A 86 4.51 18.99 18.46
N PRO A 87 4.87 20.25 18.77
CA PRO A 87 4.19 21.43 18.24
C PRO A 87 4.24 21.52 16.70
N ALA A 88 5.35 21.08 16.08
CA ALA A 88 5.50 21.09 14.63
C ALA A 88 4.47 20.19 13.93
N THR A 89 4.28 18.96 14.44
CA THR A 89 3.30 18.01 13.90
C THR A 89 1.87 18.47 14.18
N ALA A 90 1.59 19.03 15.36
CA ALA A 90 0.27 19.57 15.69
C ALA A 90 -0.17 20.66 14.70
N ILE A 91 0.73 21.59 14.35
CA ILE A 91 0.47 22.64 13.35
C ILE A 91 0.16 22.05 11.98
N VAL A 92 0.93 21.05 11.54
CA VAL A 92 0.69 20.37 10.24
C VAL A 92 -0.68 19.69 10.24
N VAL A 93 -1.01 18.96 11.32
CA VAL A 93 -2.30 18.29 11.44
C VAL A 93 -3.45 19.29 11.41
N GLU A 94 -3.37 20.38 12.17
CA GLU A 94 -4.39 21.43 12.19
C GLU A 94 -4.65 22.00 10.79
N GLN A 95 -3.58 22.40 10.09
CA GLN A 95 -3.67 22.94 8.73
C GLN A 95 -4.30 21.96 7.73
N GLU A 96 -3.96 20.67 7.82
CA GLU A 96 -4.48 19.66 6.88
C GLU A 96 -5.92 19.24 7.20
N LEU A 97 -6.33 19.27 8.47
CA LEU A 97 -7.74 19.11 8.86
C LEU A 97 -8.57 20.28 8.34
N GLU A 98 -8.14 21.52 8.55
CA GLU A 98 -8.80 22.72 8.03
C GLU A 98 -8.94 22.67 6.52
N ARG A 99 -7.83 22.37 5.80
CA ARG A 99 -7.82 22.24 4.34
C ARG A 99 -8.81 21.18 3.85
N ALA A 100 -8.96 20.09 4.58
CA ALA A 100 -9.88 19.00 4.23
C ALA A 100 -11.33 19.24 4.69
N GLY A 101 -11.61 20.35 5.40
CA GLY A 101 -12.92 20.62 5.99
C GLY A 101 -13.30 19.64 7.11
N LEU A 102 -12.31 19.06 7.79
CA LEU A 102 -12.51 18.12 8.89
C LEU A 102 -12.54 18.86 10.23
N ASP A 103 -13.35 18.33 11.15
CA ASP A 103 -13.53 18.91 12.48
C ASP A 103 -12.23 18.86 13.30
N ALA A 104 -11.91 19.95 14.02
CA ALA A 104 -10.70 20.05 14.85
C ALA A 104 -10.65 19.00 15.97
N SER A 105 -11.78 18.46 16.40
CA SER A 105 -11.86 17.32 17.33
C SER A 105 -11.17 16.05 16.82
N GLN A 106 -10.88 15.96 15.52
CA GLN A 106 -10.10 14.85 14.95
C GLN A 106 -8.61 14.96 15.26
N GLN A 107 -8.10 16.12 15.68
CA GLN A 107 -6.66 16.31 15.92
C GLN A 107 -6.11 15.38 17.01
N PRO A 108 -6.68 15.28 18.25
CA PRO A 108 -6.13 14.39 19.27
C PRO A 108 -6.00 12.92 18.85
N PRO A 109 -7.05 12.23 18.35
CA PRO A 109 -6.92 10.84 17.92
C PRO A 109 -5.98 10.66 16.72
N LEU A 110 -5.85 11.69 15.89
CA LEU A 110 -4.90 11.69 14.77
C LEU A 110 -3.45 11.77 15.25
N LEU A 111 -3.15 12.63 16.24
CA LEU A 111 -1.81 12.68 16.85
C LEU A 111 -1.45 11.37 17.55
N ASP A 112 -2.40 10.76 18.28
CA ASP A 112 -2.23 9.44 18.90
C ASP A 112 -1.96 8.36 17.84
N GLY A 113 -2.73 8.37 16.74
CA GLY A 113 -2.56 7.43 15.63
C GLY A 113 -1.22 7.59 14.92
N LEU A 114 -0.77 8.83 14.70
CA LEU A 114 0.53 9.13 14.12
C LEU A 114 1.67 8.67 15.04
N GLU A 115 1.56 8.83 16.36
CA GLU A 115 2.58 8.33 17.30
C GLU A 115 2.61 6.80 17.30
N GLN A 116 1.45 6.13 17.26
CA GLN A 116 1.38 4.68 17.13
C GLN A 116 2.05 4.22 15.83
N LEU A 117 1.68 4.82 14.70
CA LEU A 117 2.28 4.52 13.40
C LEU A 117 3.81 4.70 13.42
N ARG A 118 4.28 5.84 13.96
CA ARG A 118 5.69 6.19 14.05
C ARG A 118 6.51 5.15 14.81
N LEU A 119 5.94 4.59 15.88
CA LEU A 119 6.59 3.63 16.77
C LEU A 119 6.34 2.17 16.41
N THR A 120 5.46 1.88 15.46
CA THR A 120 5.15 0.52 15.03
C THR A 120 6.32 -0.04 14.19
N PRO A 121 6.89 -1.21 14.56
CA PRO A 121 7.86 -1.89 13.72
C PRO A 121 7.17 -2.41 12.45
N LEU A 122 7.82 -2.25 11.29
CA LEU A 122 7.24 -2.67 10.01
C LEU A 122 7.14 -4.19 9.86
N GLY A 123 7.93 -4.96 10.61
CA GLY A 123 7.90 -6.42 10.59
C GLY A 123 8.42 -7.01 9.27
N GLY A 124 8.23 -8.32 9.10
CA GLY A 124 8.66 -9.03 7.90
C GLY A 124 10.14 -8.79 7.54
N PRO A 125 10.47 -8.57 6.25
CA PRO A 125 11.84 -8.27 5.82
C PRO A 125 12.48 -7.01 6.42
N LEU A 126 11.68 -6.05 6.89
CA LEU A 126 12.16 -4.81 7.53
C LEU A 126 12.31 -4.95 9.05
N GLY A 127 11.73 -6.02 9.60
CA GLY A 127 11.76 -6.39 11.00
C GLY A 127 11.47 -5.26 11.98
N ARG A 128 12.42 -4.94 12.85
CA ARG A 128 12.25 -3.91 13.91
C ARG A 128 12.32 -2.47 13.40
N PHE A 129 12.59 -2.24 12.12
CA PHE A 129 12.66 -0.88 11.55
C PHE A 129 11.31 -0.19 11.68
N ARG A 130 11.31 1.07 12.13
CA ARG A 130 10.12 1.89 12.31
C ARG A 130 10.27 3.18 11.50
N LEU A 131 9.16 3.87 11.27
CA LEU A 131 9.22 5.23 10.72
C LEU A 131 10.02 6.17 11.63
N ALA A 132 9.97 5.98 12.96
CA ALA A 132 10.78 6.71 13.92
C ALA A 132 12.30 6.66 13.65
N ASP A 133 12.77 5.60 12.97
CA ASP A 133 14.18 5.37 12.68
C ASP A 133 14.61 6.00 11.34
N LEU A 134 13.68 6.63 10.60
CA LEU A 134 13.89 7.15 9.26
C LEU A 134 14.17 8.67 9.27
N PRO A 135 15.45 9.09 9.13
CA PRO A 135 15.79 10.51 9.05
C PRO A 135 15.41 11.10 7.70
N VAL A 136 15.11 12.41 7.67
CA VAL A 136 14.70 13.13 6.46
C VAL A 136 15.62 12.90 5.24
N PRO A 137 16.97 12.90 5.35
CA PRO A 137 17.84 12.68 4.19
C PRO A 137 17.82 11.26 3.61
N GLN A 138 17.23 10.29 4.32
CA GLN A 138 17.14 8.89 3.89
C GLN A 138 15.77 8.54 3.30
N ARG A 139 14.94 9.56 3.01
CA ARG A 139 13.64 9.39 2.38
C ARG A 139 13.39 10.41 1.28
N LEU A 140 12.55 10.04 0.33
CA LEU A 140 11.92 10.90 -0.65
C LEU A 140 10.41 10.71 -0.51
N ASN A 141 9.71 11.77 -0.15
CA ASN A 141 8.25 11.75 -0.08
C ASN A 141 7.68 12.11 -1.45
N GLU A 142 6.54 11.51 -1.81
CA GLU A 142 5.80 11.79 -3.04
C GLU A 142 6.67 11.79 -4.31
N MET A 143 7.34 10.66 -4.57
CA MET A 143 8.18 10.51 -5.75
C MET A 143 7.33 10.24 -6.99
N ASN A 144 7.11 11.28 -7.80
CA ASN A 144 6.49 11.17 -9.10
C ASN A 144 7.37 10.39 -10.10
N PHE A 145 6.74 9.62 -10.98
CA PHE A 145 7.42 8.90 -12.05
C PHE A 145 6.60 8.85 -13.34
N ASP A 146 7.33 8.73 -14.45
CA ASP A 146 6.80 8.40 -15.76
C ASP A 146 7.51 7.14 -16.27
N LEU A 147 6.76 6.06 -16.45
CA LEU A 147 7.26 4.81 -17.02
C LEU A 147 6.89 4.72 -18.51
N PRO A 148 7.88 4.80 -19.42
CA PRO A 148 7.62 4.53 -20.83
C PRO A 148 7.19 3.07 -21.04
N LEU A 149 6.17 2.89 -21.86
CA LEU A 149 5.51 1.62 -22.19
C LEU A 149 5.63 1.31 -23.68
N ALA A 150 6.06 0.09 -24.01
CA ALA A 150 6.19 -0.43 -25.37
C ALA A 150 6.96 0.54 -26.29
N VAL A 151 8.11 1.02 -25.80
CA VAL A 151 8.97 2.00 -26.50
C VAL A 151 10.05 1.36 -27.35
N ALA A 152 10.40 0.10 -27.09
CA ALA A 152 11.45 -0.63 -27.82
C ALA A 152 10.87 -1.67 -28.79
N SER A 153 9.59 -1.57 -29.12
CA SER A 153 8.83 -2.62 -29.79
C SER A 153 8.95 -2.55 -31.31
N GLU A 154 9.46 -3.62 -31.91
CA GLU A 154 9.18 -4.03 -33.29
C GLU A 154 8.27 -5.27 -33.20
N PRO A 155 7.04 -5.25 -33.75
CA PRO A 155 6.41 -4.20 -34.55
C PRO A 155 5.87 -2.98 -33.75
N PRO A 156 5.61 -1.84 -34.42
CA PRO A 156 5.24 -0.56 -33.80
C PRO A 156 3.85 -0.53 -33.15
N ASP A 157 3.08 -1.62 -33.18
CA ASP A 157 1.75 -1.76 -32.59
C ASP A 157 1.73 -2.49 -31.24
N ALA A 158 2.90 -2.93 -30.74
CA ALA A 158 2.94 -3.63 -29.46
C ALA A 158 2.40 -2.77 -28.29
N LEU A 159 1.71 -3.45 -27.38
CA LEU A 159 1.08 -2.91 -26.17
C LEU A 159 1.53 -3.70 -24.94
N VAL A 160 1.60 -3.05 -23.79
CA VAL A 160 1.62 -3.75 -22.49
C VAL A 160 0.20 -4.27 -22.24
N ARG A 161 0.08 -5.59 -22.09
CA ARG A 161 -1.20 -6.29 -21.90
C ARG A 161 -1.28 -7.00 -20.56
N ALA A 162 -2.50 -7.14 -20.04
CA ALA A 162 -2.78 -7.88 -18.81
C ALA A 162 -2.26 -9.33 -18.85
N SER A 163 -2.41 -10.00 -19.99
CA SER A 163 -1.91 -11.36 -20.22
C SER A 163 -0.38 -11.46 -20.07
N GLY A 164 0.35 -10.43 -20.51
CA GLY A 164 1.78 -10.34 -20.33
C GLY A 164 2.18 -10.16 -18.88
N LEU A 165 1.52 -9.24 -18.19
CA LEU A 165 1.74 -9.00 -16.76
C LEU A 165 1.48 -10.29 -15.96
N ALA A 166 0.34 -10.95 -16.19
CA ALA A 166 -0.01 -12.23 -15.58
C ALA A 166 1.04 -13.32 -15.84
N ARG A 167 1.53 -13.44 -17.08
CA ARG A 167 2.58 -14.41 -17.43
C ARG A 167 3.87 -14.20 -16.65
N VAL A 168 4.26 -12.95 -16.39
CA VAL A 168 5.45 -12.65 -15.57
C VAL A 168 5.26 -13.14 -14.13
N PHE A 169 4.09 -12.88 -13.53
CA PHE A 169 3.77 -13.37 -12.19
C PHE A 169 3.71 -14.91 -12.11
N GLN A 170 3.18 -15.58 -13.15
CA GLN A 170 3.16 -17.05 -13.24
C GLN A 170 4.56 -17.66 -13.33
N ARG A 171 5.45 -17.06 -14.12
CA ARG A 171 6.83 -17.56 -14.31
C ARG A 171 7.70 -17.39 -13.07
N HIS A 172 7.44 -16.35 -12.28
CA HIS A 172 8.19 -16.06 -11.07
C HIS A 172 7.23 -15.98 -9.87
N PRO A 173 6.66 -17.09 -9.37
CA PRO A 173 5.52 -17.08 -8.44
C PRO A 173 5.87 -16.84 -6.97
N GLY A 174 7.15 -16.68 -6.61
CA GLY A 174 7.56 -16.49 -5.21
C GLY A 174 6.98 -15.25 -4.53
N GLY A 175 6.88 -15.28 -3.20
CA GLY A 175 6.22 -14.22 -2.42
C GLY A 175 4.74 -14.48 -2.12
N LEU A 176 4.08 -13.53 -1.47
CA LEU A 176 2.68 -13.46 -1.10
C LEU A 176 1.76 -13.45 -2.32
N PHE A 177 2.16 -12.77 -3.40
CA PHE A 177 1.35 -12.61 -4.61
C PHE A 177 1.98 -13.36 -5.79
N GLY A 178 1.74 -14.66 -5.85
CA GLY A 178 2.22 -15.56 -6.91
C GLY A 178 1.18 -15.88 -7.99
N SER A 179 1.12 -17.14 -8.40
CA SER A 179 0.25 -17.61 -9.49
C SER A 179 -1.24 -17.30 -9.29
N ARG A 180 -1.75 -17.39 -8.05
CA ARG A 180 -3.15 -17.07 -7.74
C ARG A 180 -3.49 -15.60 -8.04
N TYR A 181 -2.55 -14.68 -7.77
CA TYR A 181 -2.76 -13.28 -8.14
C TYR A 181 -2.65 -13.08 -9.66
N ALA A 182 -1.80 -13.85 -10.33
CA ALA A 182 -1.69 -13.80 -11.78
C ALA A 182 -3.00 -14.15 -12.51
N GLU A 183 -3.80 -15.07 -11.96
CA GLU A 183 -5.14 -15.39 -12.49
C GLU A 183 -6.08 -14.17 -12.45
N ARG A 184 -6.07 -13.42 -11.35
CA ARG A 184 -6.83 -12.15 -11.23
C ARG A 184 -6.29 -11.10 -12.19
N LEU A 185 -4.97 -10.98 -12.28
CA LEU A 185 -4.30 -10.03 -13.16
C LEU A 185 -4.66 -10.25 -14.63
N ALA A 186 -4.84 -11.51 -15.05
CA ALA A 186 -5.24 -11.87 -16.40
C ALA A 186 -6.68 -11.42 -16.76
N GLN A 187 -7.52 -11.11 -15.78
CA GLN A 187 -8.90 -10.65 -15.98
C GLN A 187 -8.99 -9.14 -16.26
N LEU A 188 -7.93 -8.38 -15.96
CA LEU A 188 -7.89 -6.95 -16.24
C LEU A 188 -7.91 -6.66 -17.73
N GLN A 189 -8.51 -5.53 -18.10
CA GLN A 189 -8.55 -5.04 -19.48
C GLN A 189 -7.40 -4.06 -19.76
N VAL A 190 -6.17 -4.48 -19.47
CA VAL A 190 -4.97 -3.66 -19.75
C VAL A 190 -4.53 -3.89 -21.18
N ALA A 191 -4.50 -2.81 -21.96
CA ALA A 191 -3.83 -2.70 -23.24
C ALA A 191 -3.31 -1.25 -23.36
N SER A 192 -2.02 -1.03 -23.22
CA SER A 192 -1.48 0.34 -23.11
C SER A 192 -0.10 0.51 -23.73
N ARG A 193 0.13 1.72 -24.26
CA ARG A 193 1.40 2.22 -24.80
C ARG A 193 1.56 3.70 -24.41
N GLY A 194 2.76 4.24 -24.51
CA GLY A 194 3.05 5.62 -24.17
C GLY A 194 3.67 5.71 -22.78
N PHE A 195 3.04 6.43 -21.85
CA PHE A 195 3.55 6.58 -20.49
C PHE A 195 2.52 6.08 -19.47
N LEU A 196 3.02 5.38 -18.45
CA LEU A 196 2.32 5.14 -17.20
C LEU A 196 2.85 6.13 -16.17
N THR A 197 1.99 7.01 -15.68
CA THR A 197 2.35 8.01 -14.68
C THR A 197 1.82 7.61 -13.32
N GLY A 198 2.52 8.01 -12.26
CA GLY A 198 2.10 7.75 -10.88
C GLY A 198 3.01 8.45 -9.87
N SER A 199 2.65 8.30 -8.60
CA SER A 199 3.43 8.82 -7.47
C SER A 199 3.59 7.74 -6.42
N ILE A 200 4.80 7.64 -5.85
CA ILE A 200 5.11 6.76 -4.73
C ILE A 200 5.09 7.61 -3.45
N ASP A 201 4.24 7.25 -2.49
CA ASP A 201 4.09 8.03 -1.25
C ASP A 201 5.42 8.21 -0.51
N LEU A 202 6.20 7.13 -0.37
CA LEU A 202 7.49 7.16 0.30
C LEU A 202 8.48 6.22 -0.38
N VAL A 203 9.66 6.75 -0.75
CA VAL A 203 10.85 5.96 -1.02
C VAL A 203 11.80 6.16 0.15
N PHE A 204 12.32 5.07 0.73
CA PHE A 204 13.21 5.18 1.89
C PHE A 204 14.33 4.15 1.86
N ARG A 205 15.41 4.45 2.58
CA ARG A 205 16.55 3.56 2.71
C ARG A 205 16.53 2.86 4.06
N CYS A 206 16.68 1.54 4.04
CA CYS A 206 16.92 0.72 5.23
C CYS A 206 18.18 -0.13 5.01
N GLY A 207 19.24 0.18 5.76
CA GLY A 207 20.57 -0.37 5.49
C GLY A 207 21.10 0.08 4.13
N GLU A 208 21.41 -0.87 3.25
CA GLU A 208 21.85 -0.58 1.87
C GLU A 208 20.71 -0.67 0.84
N ARG A 209 19.52 -1.12 1.28
CA ARG A 209 18.37 -1.35 0.41
C ARG A 209 17.43 -0.15 0.40
N TRP A 210 16.90 0.15 -0.77
CA TRP A 210 15.87 1.15 -1.01
C TRP A 210 14.52 0.47 -1.18
N TRP A 211 13.53 1.00 -0.49
CA TRP A 211 12.18 0.46 -0.36
C TRP A 211 11.16 1.50 -0.80
N VAL A 212 10.00 1.02 -1.22
CA VAL A 212 8.81 1.85 -1.41
C VAL A 212 7.83 1.59 -0.27
N ALA A 213 7.13 2.61 0.20
CA ALA A 213 5.95 2.44 1.04
C ALA A 213 4.76 3.22 0.44
N ASP A 214 3.57 2.70 0.70
CA ASP A 214 2.29 3.27 0.28
C ASP A 214 1.35 3.31 1.49
N TRP A 215 0.74 4.46 1.71
CA TRP A 215 -0.15 4.69 2.85
C TRP A 215 -1.57 4.31 2.48
N LYS A 216 -2.18 3.42 3.27
CA LYS A 216 -3.55 2.96 3.05
C LYS A 216 -4.44 3.35 4.22
N SER A 217 -5.54 4.04 3.91
CA SER A 217 -6.56 4.43 4.88
C SER A 217 -7.84 3.57 4.79
N ASN A 218 -7.82 2.51 3.96
CA ASN A 218 -8.91 1.56 3.81
C ASN A 218 -9.38 1.04 5.17
N TRP A 219 -10.68 0.84 5.29
CA TRP A 219 -11.31 0.44 6.53
C TRP A 219 -11.67 -1.05 6.49
N LEU A 220 -11.08 -1.84 7.40
CA LEU A 220 -11.28 -3.30 7.52
C LEU A 220 -12.00 -3.69 8.82
N GLY A 221 -12.58 -2.71 9.52
CA GLY A 221 -13.19 -2.92 10.82
C GLY A 221 -14.40 -3.86 10.81
N GLU A 222 -14.84 -4.22 12.00
CA GLU A 222 -16.06 -4.98 12.21
C GLU A 222 -17.29 -4.09 12.09
N ARG A 223 -18.34 -4.64 11.46
CA ARG A 223 -19.65 -4.01 11.34
C ARG A 223 -20.69 -4.84 12.09
N ASP A 224 -21.71 -4.17 12.61
CA ASP A 224 -22.88 -4.85 13.17
C ASP A 224 -23.77 -5.46 12.07
N GLU A 225 -24.85 -6.14 12.49
CA GLU A 225 -25.82 -6.77 11.58
C GLU A 225 -26.52 -5.76 10.66
N GLN A 226 -26.54 -4.48 11.03
CA GLN A 226 -27.12 -3.37 10.27
C GLN A 226 -26.07 -2.65 9.41
N GLY A 227 -24.84 -3.18 9.33
CA GLY A 227 -23.75 -2.66 8.55
C GLY A 227 -23.06 -1.42 9.14
N GLN A 228 -23.39 -1.01 10.36
CA GLN A 228 -22.76 0.14 11.01
C GLN A 228 -21.38 -0.23 11.56
N PRO A 229 -20.38 0.69 11.50
CA PRO A 229 -19.07 0.46 12.09
C PRO A 229 -19.16 0.18 13.60
N LEU A 230 -18.60 -0.96 14.05
CA LEU A 230 -18.56 -1.36 15.46
C LEU A 230 -17.17 -1.15 16.07
N ALA A 231 -16.14 -1.67 15.42
CA ALA A 231 -14.75 -1.57 15.89
C ALA A 231 -13.79 -1.52 14.71
N CYS A 232 -12.66 -0.82 14.86
CA CYS A 232 -11.61 -0.78 13.86
C CYS A 232 -10.27 -0.49 14.51
N GLY A 233 -9.29 -1.34 14.26
CA GLY A 233 -8.02 -1.34 14.96
C GLY A 233 -7.18 -2.56 14.59
N PRO A 234 -5.98 -2.71 15.17
CA PRO A 234 -5.01 -3.72 14.78
C PRO A 234 -5.56 -5.15 14.64
N ALA A 235 -6.53 -5.56 15.46
CA ALA A 235 -7.14 -6.89 15.36
C ALA A 235 -7.74 -7.21 13.98
N HIS A 236 -8.16 -6.19 13.23
CA HIS A 236 -8.81 -6.34 11.93
C HIS A 236 -7.84 -6.31 10.74
N TYR A 237 -6.59 -5.88 10.97
CA TYR A 237 -5.57 -5.75 9.92
C TYR A 237 -4.56 -6.89 10.00
N GLY A 238 -5.05 -8.11 10.20
CA GLY A 238 -4.25 -9.32 10.12
C GLY A 238 -3.79 -9.61 8.68
N GLN A 239 -2.75 -10.44 8.53
CA GLN A 239 -2.14 -10.71 7.23
C GLN A 239 -3.14 -11.23 6.19
N THR A 240 -4.05 -12.13 6.56
CA THR A 240 -5.07 -12.66 5.66
C THR A 240 -5.96 -11.56 5.09
N ALA A 241 -6.56 -10.73 5.96
CA ALA A 241 -7.45 -9.66 5.55
C ALA A 241 -6.74 -8.62 4.66
N MET A 242 -5.50 -8.26 5.00
CA MET A 242 -4.69 -7.34 4.19
C MET A 242 -4.34 -7.94 2.82
N VAL A 243 -3.93 -9.21 2.75
CA VAL A 243 -3.61 -9.89 1.47
C VAL A 243 -4.84 -9.96 0.57
N GLU A 244 -6.02 -10.27 1.12
CA GLU A 244 -7.27 -10.32 0.37
C GLU A 244 -7.65 -8.95 -0.19
N LEU A 245 -7.59 -7.90 0.65
CA LEU A 245 -7.84 -6.54 0.21
C LEU A 245 -6.86 -6.08 -0.86
N MET A 246 -5.56 -6.34 -0.68
CA MET A 246 -4.54 -6.02 -1.68
C MET A 246 -4.84 -6.71 -3.02
N ALA A 247 -5.16 -7.99 -2.99
CA ALA A 247 -5.49 -8.74 -4.21
C ALA A 247 -6.77 -8.24 -4.89
N ALA A 248 -7.78 -7.83 -4.12
CA ALA A 248 -9.02 -7.28 -4.65
C ALA A 248 -8.83 -5.92 -5.34
N ASN A 249 -7.94 -5.08 -4.80
CA ASN A 249 -7.65 -3.74 -5.35
C ASN A 249 -6.43 -3.69 -6.28
N HIS A 250 -5.91 -4.86 -6.67
CA HIS A 250 -4.74 -5.00 -7.53
C HIS A 250 -3.45 -4.28 -7.04
N TYR A 251 -3.37 -3.91 -5.76
CA TYR A 251 -2.20 -3.29 -5.17
C TYR A 251 -0.89 -4.05 -5.36
N PRO A 252 -0.85 -5.38 -5.48
CA PRO A 252 0.39 -6.06 -5.85
C PRO A 252 0.91 -5.60 -7.22
N LEU A 253 0.04 -5.35 -8.21
CA LEU A 253 0.49 -4.77 -9.49
C LEU A 253 1.06 -3.37 -9.27
N GLN A 254 0.37 -2.52 -8.49
CA GLN A 254 0.86 -1.17 -8.13
C GLN A 254 2.25 -1.22 -7.50
N ALA A 255 2.43 -2.05 -6.47
CA ALA A 255 3.68 -2.23 -5.75
C ALA A 255 4.83 -2.64 -6.68
N HIS A 256 4.56 -3.54 -7.64
CA HIS A 256 5.58 -3.97 -8.60
C HIS A 256 5.91 -2.87 -9.62
N LEU A 257 4.93 -2.07 -10.04
CA LEU A 257 5.17 -0.91 -10.91
C LEU A 257 5.99 0.16 -10.20
N TYR A 258 5.72 0.41 -8.92
CA TYR A 258 6.51 1.31 -8.07
C TYR A 258 7.94 0.80 -7.90
N LEU A 259 8.14 -0.50 -7.71
CA LEU A 259 9.48 -1.08 -7.65
C LEU A 259 10.22 -1.02 -8.99
N VAL A 260 9.55 -1.14 -10.13
CA VAL A 260 10.17 -0.92 -11.45
C VAL A 260 10.56 0.56 -11.62
N ALA A 261 9.69 1.50 -11.22
CA ALA A 261 10.02 2.92 -11.22
C ALA A 261 11.23 3.22 -10.34
N LEU A 262 11.27 2.69 -9.12
CA LEU A 262 12.41 2.82 -8.21
C LEU A 262 13.67 2.16 -8.79
N HIS A 263 13.57 0.96 -9.38
CA HIS A 263 14.69 0.28 -10.03
C HIS A 263 15.32 1.14 -11.13
N ARG A 264 14.49 1.71 -12.03
CA ARG A 264 14.96 2.61 -13.08
C ARG A 264 15.57 3.90 -12.51
N TYR A 265 14.95 4.47 -11.48
CA TYR A 265 15.45 5.68 -10.82
C TYR A 265 16.82 5.45 -10.17
N LEU A 266 16.99 4.37 -9.39
CA LEU A 266 18.26 4.03 -8.74
C LEU A 266 19.35 3.73 -9.76
N ARG A 267 19.04 3.01 -10.84
CA ARG A 267 19.99 2.77 -11.93
C ARG A 267 20.53 4.08 -12.52
N TRP A 268 19.72 5.13 -12.55
CA TRP A 268 20.14 6.45 -13.01
C TRP A 268 20.89 7.25 -11.94
N ARG A 269 20.48 7.18 -10.68
CA ARG A 269 20.90 8.12 -9.61
C ARG A 269 21.92 7.58 -8.62
N LEU A 270 22.03 6.27 -8.48
CA LEU A 270 22.93 5.63 -7.52
C LEU A 270 24.15 5.03 -8.26
N PRO A 271 25.35 5.63 -8.14
CA PRO A 271 26.56 5.06 -8.70
C PRO A 271 26.83 3.65 -8.15
N GLY A 272 27.19 2.70 -9.01
CA GLY A 272 27.42 1.31 -8.61
C GLY A 272 26.15 0.55 -8.22
N TYR A 273 24.98 0.97 -8.72
CA TYR A 273 23.72 0.30 -8.43
C TYR A 273 23.70 -1.16 -8.92
N GLU A 274 23.60 -2.05 -7.95
CA GLU A 274 23.34 -3.49 -8.09
C GLU A 274 21.94 -3.81 -7.51
N PRO A 275 20.97 -4.29 -8.31
CA PRO A 275 19.61 -4.56 -7.83
C PRO A 275 19.56 -5.58 -6.68
N GLU A 276 20.40 -6.61 -6.71
CA GLU A 276 20.48 -7.67 -5.70
C GLU A 276 20.87 -7.13 -4.32
N ARG A 277 21.67 -6.06 -4.29
CA ARG A 277 22.18 -5.42 -3.07
C ARG A 277 21.32 -4.25 -2.63
N HIS A 278 20.88 -3.42 -3.58
CA HIS A 278 20.30 -2.11 -3.28
C HIS A 278 18.79 -2.04 -3.47
N LEU A 279 18.18 -2.93 -4.25
CA LEU A 279 16.72 -2.96 -4.34
C LEU A 279 16.17 -3.77 -3.17
N GLY A 280 15.31 -3.13 -2.38
CA GLY A 280 14.51 -3.77 -1.35
C GLY A 280 13.21 -4.27 -1.95
N GLY A 281 12.13 -4.06 -1.21
CA GLY A 281 10.77 -4.38 -1.62
C GLY A 281 9.82 -3.25 -1.30
N TYR A 282 8.58 -3.61 -0.98
CA TYR A 282 7.53 -2.67 -0.68
C TYR A 282 6.95 -2.88 0.72
N ALA A 283 6.38 -1.82 1.29
CA ALA A 283 5.63 -1.83 2.54
C ALA A 283 4.28 -1.12 2.32
N TYR A 284 3.19 -1.87 2.33
CA TYR A 284 1.84 -1.29 2.37
C TYR A 284 1.46 -1.14 3.83
N VAL A 285 1.16 0.11 4.22
CA VAL A 285 0.97 0.50 5.61
C VAL A 285 -0.47 0.98 5.79
N PHE A 286 -1.29 0.12 6.38
CA PHE A 286 -2.67 0.41 6.70
C PHE A 286 -2.75 1.21 8.00
N LEU A 287 -2.94 2.52 7.87
CA LEU A 287 -2.79 3.50 8.95
C LEU A 287 -3.65 3.19 10.17
N ARG A 288 -4.88 2.70 9.94
CA ARG A 288 -5.84 2.33 10.99
C ARG A 288 -5.47 1.05 11.75
N GLY A 289 -4.57 0.25 11.20
CA GLY A 289 -4.16 -1.05 11.75
C GLY A 289 -2.89 -1.01 12.58
N ALA A 290 -2.22 0.15 12.70
CA ALA A 290 -0.95 0.27 13.40
C ALA A 290 -1.11 0.05 14.92
N PRO A 291 -0.48 -0.97 15.53
CA PRO A 291 -0.63 -1.28 16.95
C PRO A 291 0.18 -0.40 17.91
N GLY A 292 1.08 0.45 17.41
CA GLY A 292 1.99 1.21 18.25
C GLY A 292 3.28 0.48 18.58
N ARG A 293 3.95 0.92 19.65
CA ARG A 293 5.23 0.33 20.08
C ARG A 293 5.04 -1.14 20.41
N LEU A 294 5.87 -1.98 19.80
CA LEU A 294 5.91 -3.41 20.05
C LEU A 294 7.34 -3.89 20.22
N ASP A 295 7.53 -4.71 21.25
CA ASP A 295 8.67 -5.60 21.30
C ASP A 295 8.31 -6.84 20.48
N LEU A 296 8.92 -6.95 19.30
CA LEU A 296 8.87 -8.16 18.49
C LEU A 296 9.78 -9.20 19.15
N GLU A 297 9.26 -10.37 19.49
CA GLU A 297 10.10 -11.49 19.96
C GLU A 297 10.91 -12.02 18.79
N GLU A 298 10.23 -12.30 17.68
CA GLU A 298 10.84 -12.64 16.40
C GLU A 298 10.93 -11.39 15.51
N PRO A 299 12.15 -10.99 15.06
CA PRO A 299 12.30 -9.76 14.28
C PRO A 299 11.44 -9.71 13.03
N GLN A 300 11.19 -10.84 12.36
CA GLN A 300 10.45 -10.90 11.10
C GLN A 300 8.95 -11.22 11.26
N ALA A 301 8.44 -11.22 12.49
CA ALA A 301 7.03 -11.48 12.74
C ALA A 301 6.14 -10.50 11.95
N ALA A 302 4.99 -10.99 11.51
CA ALA A 302 3.96 -10.15 10.90
C ALA A 302 3.41 -9.18 11.96
N VAL A 303 3.21 -7.93 11.55
CA VAL A 303 2.66 -6.87 12.40
C VAL A 303 1.34 -6.42 11.77
N PRO A 304 0.25 -6.31 12.54
CA PRO A 304 -0.99 -5.82 11.99
C PRO A 304 -0.85 -4.43 11.37
N GLY A 305 -1.56 -4.21 10.28
CA GLY A 305 -1.48 -2.99 9.49
C GLY A 305 -0.20 -2.86 8.66
N MET A 306 0.75 -3.79 8.75
CA MET A 306 2.00 -3.77 7.99
C MET A 306 2.07 -4.99 7.07
N LEU A 307 2.02 -4.75 5.77
CA LEU A 307 2.29 -5.78 4.77
C LEU A 307 3.58 -5.43 4.02
N VAL A 308 4.66 -6.10 4.42
CA VAL A 308 6.01 -5.89 3.89
C VAL A 308 6.45 -7.12 3.13
N GLU A 309 6.90 -6.91 1.90
CA GLU A 309 7.41 -7.99 1.05
C GLU A 309 8.61 -7.54 0.24
N GLN A 310 9.57 -8.44 0.06
CA GLN A 310 10.57 -8.36 -0.99
C GLN A 310 10.24 -9.38 -2.10
N PRO A 311 9.61 -8.97 -3.21
CA PRO A 311 9.23 -9.90 -4.28
C PRO A 311 10.47 -10.43 -5.02
N PRO A 312 10.36 -11.54 -5.77
CA PRO A 312 11.48 -12.09 -6.51
C PRO A 312 12.06 -11.05 -7.49
N LEU A 313 13.36 -10.76 -7.39
CA LEU A 313 14.02 -9.78 -8.27
C LEU A 313 13.81 -10.11 -9.76
N GLN A 314 13.87 -11.39 -10.12
CA GLN A 314 13.62 -11.82 -11.50
C GLN A 314 12.24 -11.43 -12.01
N ARG A 315 11.21 -11.38 -11.15
CA ARG A 315 9.87 -10.90 -11.52
C ARG A 315 9.93 -9.42 -11.87
N LEU A 316 10.63 -8.61 -11.07
CA LEU A 316 10.77 -7.17 -11.31
C LEU A 316 11.53 -6.88 -12.61
N LEU A 317 12.63 -7.60 -12.87
CA LEU A 317 13.39 -7.45 -14.11
C LEU A 317 12.59 -7.90 -15.34
N ALA A 318 11.81 -8.98 -15.21
CA ALA A 318 10.93 -9.43 -16.29
C ALA A 318 9.77 -8.45 -16.54
N LEU A 319 9.22 -7.82 -15.49
CA LEU A 319 8.24 -6.74 -15.64
C LEU A 319 8.86 -5.51 -16.30
N ASP A 320 10.07 -5.11 -15.91
CA ASP A 320 10.78 -3.99 -16.53
C ASP A 320 10.98 -4.19 -18.04
N ALA A 321 11.43 -5.39 -18.42
CA ALA A 321 11.58 -5.79 -19.82
C ALA A 321 10.22 -5.77 -20.56
N LEU A 322 9.19 -6.39 -19.99
CA LEU A 322 7.84 -6.41 -20.57
C LEU A 322 7.28 -4.99 -20.77
N LEU A 323 7.45 -4.10 -19.79
CA LEU A 323 6.96 -2.72 -19.90
C LEU A 323 7.67 -1.98 -21.03
N ARG A 324 8.96 -2.24 -21.25
CA ARG A 324 9.72 -1.63 -22.36
C ARG A 324 9.36 -2.21 -23.73
N GLU A 325 9.18 -3.52 -23.82
CA GLU A 325 9.05 -4.27 -25.07
C GLU A 325 7.59 -4.43 -25.53
N GLY A 326 6.64 -4.46 -24.62
CA GLY A 326 5.24 -4.75 -24.93
C GLY A 326 5.03 -6.15 -25.52
N GLN A 327 3.85 -6.36 -26.07
CA GLN A 327 3.42 -7.57 -26.78
C GLN A 327 2.54 -7.16 -27.96
N PRO A 328 2.53 -7.92 -29.07
CA PRO A 328 1.59 -7.66 -30.16
C PRO A 328 0.13 -7.60 -29.67
#